data_AF-A0A5N8YG22-F1
#
_entry.id   AF-A0A5N8YG22-F1
#
_cell.length_a   1.000
_cell.length_b   1.000
_cell.length_c   1.000
_cell.angle_alpha   90.00
_cell.angle_beta   90.00
_cell.angle_gamma   90.00
#
_symmetry.space_group_name_H-M   'P 1'
#
loop_
_entity.id
_entity.type
_entity.pdbx_description
1 polymer ?
#
loop_
_entity_poly.entity_id
_entity_poly.type
_entity_poly.pdbx_seq_one_letter_code
_entity_poly.pdbx_strand_id
1 'polypeptide(L)' 'MDKECIWIRAYDRIKPYGDEVRMLQGPVIFKDGALQNTSAWGNTFLGRDHHAKKSDAVDEP' A
#
# COMPACT_ATOMS: atom_id res chain seq x y z
N MET A 1 -8.55 23.94 -2.21
CA MET A 1 -9.53 22.84 -2.18
C MET A 1 -9.06 21.88 -1.11
N ASP A 2 -9.58 22.04 0.11
CA ASP A 2 -9.29 21.14 1.22
C ASP A 2 -10.02 19.83 0.98
N LYS A 3 -9.32 18.87 0.38
CA LYS A 3 -9.83 17.50 0.28
C LYS A 3 -9.59 16.83 1.62
N GLU A 4 -10.65 16.26 2.16
CA GLU A 4 -10.57 15.46 3.38
C GLU A 4 -9.55 14.33 3.22
N CYS A 5 -8.67 14.20 4.23
CA CYS A 5 -7.64 13.17 4.25
C CYS A 5 -8.28 11.77 4.18
N ILE A 6 -7.76 10.91 3.31
CA ILE A 6 -8.29 9.55 3.13
C ILE A 6 -8.29 8.73 4.43
N TRP A 7 -7.36 9.02 5.35
CA TRP A 7 -7.26 8.35 6.65
C TRP A 7 -8.39 8.72 7.61
N ILE A 8 -8.85 9.98 7.58
CA ILE A 8 -10.00 10.42 8.37
C ILE A 8 -11.26 9.68 7.89
N ARG A 9 -11.45 9.62 6.57
CA ARG A 9 -12.57 8.90 5.96
C ARG A 9 -12.59 7.42 6.31
N ALA A 10 -11.42 6.79 6.37
CA ALA A 10 -11.29 5.40 6.78
C ALA A 10 -11.57 5.22 8.28
N TYR A 11 -11.09 6.12 9.12
CA TYR A 11 -11.36 6.12 10.56
C TYR A 11 -12.85 6.24 10.86
N ASP A 12 -13.55 7.20 10.25
CA ASP A 12 -14.97 7.42 10.46
C ASP A 12 -15.82 6.20 10.07
N ARG A 13 -15.39 5.44 9.04
CA ARG A 13 -16.04 4.20 8.64
C ARG A 13 -15.82 3.06 9.63
N ILE A 14 -14.68 3.04 10.31
CA ILE A 14 -14.27 1.92 11.18
C ILE A 14 -14.69 2.16 12.64
N LYS A 15 -14.78 3.42 13.06
CA LYS A 15 -15.12 3.81 14.44
C LYS A 15 -16.40 3.17 15.00
N PRO A 16 -17.51 3.00 14.23
CA PRO A 16 -18.72 2.35 14.75
C PRO A 16 -18.53 0.88 15.14
N TYR A 17 -17.48 0.23 14.62
CA TYR A 17 -17.19 -1.18 14.84
C TYR A 17 -16.15 -1.40 15.95
N GLY A 18 -15.58 -0.34 16.54
CA GLY A 18 -14.55 -0.45 17.58
C GLY A 18 -13.18 -0.95 17.09
N ASP A 19 -12.97 -0.92 15.77
CA ASP A 19 -11.83 -1.52 15.09
C ASP A 19 -10.75 -0.50 14.69
N GLU A 20 -10.78 0.73 15.23
CA GLU A 20 -9.89 1.82 14.80
C GLU A 20 -8.40 1.49 14.94
N VAL A 21 -8.04 0.67 15.94
CA VAL A 21 -6.64 0.25 16.17
C VAL A 21 -6.16 -0.69 15.06
N ARG A 22 -7.06 -1.47 14.44
CA ARG A 22 -6.73 -2.38 13.35
C ARG A 22 -6.26 -1.64 12.09
N MET A 23 -6.64 -0.37 11.93
CA MET A 23 -6.11 0.48 10.85
C MET A 23 -4.59 0.66 10.91
N LEU A 24 -4.00 0.51 12.10
CA LEU A 24 -2.56 0.67 12.33
C LEU A 24 -1.78 -0.64 12.21
N GLN A 25 -2.47 -1.78 12.10
CA GLN A 25 -1.86 -3.12 12.11
C GLN A 25 -1.38 -3.58 10.72
N GLY A 26 -1.43 -2.71 9.71
CA GLY A 26 -0.95 -3.02 8.36
C GLY A 26 0.58 -3.07 8.26
N PRO A 27 1.15 -3.87 7.35
CA PRO A 27 2.57 -3.82 7.07
C PRO A 27 2.97 -2.43 6.55
N VAL A 28 4.18 -1.98 6.88
CA VAL A 28 4.74 -0.75 6.33
C VAL A 28 4.99 -0.97 4.84
N ILE A 29 4.34 -0.16 3.99
CA ILE A 29 4.51 -0.20 2.53
C ILE A 29 5.40 0.96 2.10
N PHE A 30 6.52 0.64 1.46
CA PHE A 30 7.40 1.65 0.85
C PHE A 30 6.98 1.88 -0.60
N LYS A 31 6.50 3.09 -0.91
CA LYS A 31 6.21 3.47 -2.30
C LYS A 31 7.52 3.58 -3.10
N ASP A 32 7.61 2.88 -4.22
CA ASP A 32 8.64 3.18 -5.23
C ASP A 32 8.31 4.50 -5.95
N GLY A 33 9.15 5.51 -5.72
CA GLY A 33 9.01 6.83 -6.34
C GLY A 33 9.24 6.82 -7.85
N ALA A 34 10.01 5.86 -8.38
CA ALA A 34 10.32 5.77 -9.80
C ALA A 34 9.09 5.40 -10.65
N LEU A 35 8.08 4.78 -10.04
CA LEU A 35 6.82 4.40 -10.71
C LEU A 35 5.80 5.54 -10.77
N GLN A 36 6.11 6.72 -10.23
CA GLN A 36 5.20 7.86 -10.29
C GLN A 36 4.92 8.29 -11.74
N ASN A 37 3.66 8.63 -12.03
CA ASN A 37 3.18 8.99 -13.39
C ASN A 37 3.30 7.86 -14.43
N THR A 38 3.41 6.60 -14.01
CA THR A 38 3.35 5.43 -14.89
C THR A 38 2.05 4.65 -14.69
N SER A 39 1.67 3.82 -15.67
CA SER A 39 0.43 3.03 -15.59
C SER A 39 0.52 1.95 -14.50
N ALA A 40 -0.41 1.98 -13.54
CA ALA A 40 -0.49 0.96 -12.48
C ALA A 40 -0.62 -0.45 -13.07
N TRP A 41 -1.55 -0.66 -14.01
CA TRP A 41 -1.71 -1.94 -14.70
C TRP A 41 -0.47 -2.38 -15.48
N GLY A 42 0.23 -1.42 -16.10
CA GLY A 42 1.49 -1.70 -16.78
C GLY A 42 2.57 -2.19 -15.81
N ASN A 43 2.67 -1.56 -14.63
CA ASN A 43 3.63 -1.95 -13.61
C ASN A 43 3.32 -3.32 -13.01
N THR A 44 2.06 -3.62 -12.75
CA THR A 44 1.65 -4.95 -12.27
C THR A 44 1.94 -6.03 -13.31
N PHE A 45 1.59 -5.81 -14.57
CA PHE A 45 1.83 -6.79 -15.64
C PHE A 45 3.33 -7.00 -15.91
N LEU A 46 4.15 -5.95 -15.78
CA LEU A 46 5.60 -6.01 -15.96
C LEU A 46 6.35 -6.44 -14.69
N GLY A 47 5.65 -6.75 -13.59
CA GLY A 47 6.26 -7.19 -12.34
C GLY A 47 7.17 -6.14 -11.69
N ARG A 48 6.81 -4.85 -11.83
CA ARG A 48 7.57 -3.72 -11.26
C ARG A 48 7.02 -3.25 -9.91
N ASP A 49 5.77 -3.58 -9.60
CA ASP A 49 5.12 -3.19 -8.35
C ASP A 49 5.27 -4.26 -7.25
N HIS A 50 4.65 -4.02 -6.10
CA HIS A 50 4.71 -4.93 -4.95
C HIS A 50 4.02 -6.28 -5.17
N HIS A 51 3.29 -6.49 -6.27
CA HIS A 51 2.70 -7.78 -6.60
C HIS A 51 3.70 -8.71 -7.30
N ALA A 52 4.85 -8.19 -7.74
CA ALA A 52 5.93 -9.00 -8.26
C ALA A 52 6.32 -10.06 -7.21
N LYS A 53 6.30 -11.33 -7.61
CA LYS A 53 6.84 -12.41 -6.78
C LYS A 53 8.32 -12.09 -6.57
N LYS A 54 8.74 -11.88 -5.32
CA LYS A 54 10.16 -11.91 -4.99
C LYS A 54 10.64 -13.30 -5.38
N SER A 55 11.51 -13.39 -6.39
CA SER A 55 12.40 -14.56 -6.47
C SER A 55 13.16 -14.55 -5.16
N ASP A 56 13.04 -15.64 -4.40
CA ASP A 56 13.71 -15.82 -3.11
C ASP A 56 15.13 -15.27 -3.23
N ALA A 57 15.41 -14.21 -2.46
CA ALA A 57 16.79 -13.77 -2.30
C ALA A 57 17.51 -14.98 -1.72
N VAL A 58 18.45 -15.52 -2.49
CA VAL A 58 19.29 -16.64 -2.10
C VAL A 58 19.80 -16.36 -0.69
N ASP A 59 19.44 -17.21 0.28
CA ASP A 59 20.07 -17.22 1.59
C ASP A 59 21.59 -17.35 1.34
N GLU A 60 22.34 -16.28 1.59
CA GLU A 60 23.79 -16.38 1.72
C GLU A 60 24.10 -17.19 2.99
N PRO A 61 25.04 -18.16 2.94
CA PRO A 61 25.36 -19.03 4.06
C PRO A 61 26.03 -18.31 5.23
#